data_AF-A0A919SCW2-F1
#
_entry.id   AF-A0A919SCW2-F1
#
_cell.length_a   1.000
_cell.length_b   1.000
_cell.length_c   1.000
_cell.angle_alpha   90.00
_cell.angle_beta   90.00
_cell.angle_gamma   90.00
#
_symmetry.space_group_name_H-M   'P 1'
#
loop_
_entity.id
_entity.type
_entity.pdbx_description
1 polymer ?
#
loop_
_entity_poly.entity_id
_entity_poly.type
_entity_poly.pdbx_seq_one_letter_code
_entity_poly.pdbx_strand_id
1 'polypeptide(L)'
;MLSLTEPAAELLVADHAFTPGVPGFVGLAVDLLLDEPGLPGSLVGSLRERPPLRHGLLGARSPRIAVVSGPPSPGIDVCAGRMAEDLPMPLPLIAGHGITVLSEAADAVDPATAGGDTFATATAGIRVALEAGVEGDGPYGLRRRWDLAHALAPVLAAAFANAPLRRGRPSGWRSTRQALRRNLPSAPPGPDPRAAWTALVLDAPVAGTGRTLRAWSRSGPGDRPTVADLTRHLTELRPPVAARGHLELDVADRQPGNGWRVPLAVITALLDDPQAATEAETATRALAGTPRVWERTARDALTDPELAAAARECFVAAYASLARQGVSRELRDAVADFTERYVLRGRCPADDVLDRATARP
;
A
#
# COMPACT_ATOMS: atom_id res chain seq x y z
N MET A 1 27.79 -11.81 15.53
CA MET A 1 26.41 -11.80 15.02
C MET A 1 26.14 -13.14 14.36
N LEU A 2 24.95 -13.73 14.54
CA LEU A 2 24.62 -15.02 13.94
C LEU A 2 24.49 -14.83 12.41
N SER A 3 25.35 -15.50 11.63
CA SER A 3 25.27 -15.51 10.17
C SER A 3 24.07 -16.33 9.71
N LEU A 4 23.32 -15.84 8.73
CA LEU A 4 22.09 -16.43 8.23
C LEU A 4 22.36 -17.22 6.95
N THR A 5 22.16 -18.53 7.00
CA THR A 5 22.16 -19.42 5.82
C THR A 5 20.83 -19.33 5.10
N GLU A 6 20.78 -19.78 3.84
CA GLU A 6 19.53 -19.82 3.08
C GLU A 6 18.43 -20.64 3.76
N PRO A 7 18.65 -21.89 4.25
CA PRO A 7 17.60 -22.63 4.95
C PRO A 7 17.11 -21.94 6.23
N ALA A 8 18.00 -21.25 6.94
CA ALA A 8 17.61 -20.47 8.12
C ALA A 8 16.79 -19.24 7.72
N ALA A 9 17.13 -18.57 6.61
CA ALA A 9 16.36 -17.46 6.08
C ALA A 9 14.96 -17.91 5.61
N GLU A 10 14.87 -19.05 4.91
CA GLU A 10 13.61 -19.66 4.48
C GLU A 10 12.67 -19.92 5.66
N LEU A 11 13.18 -20.58 6.70
CA LEU A 11 12.40 -20.88 7.91
C LEU A 11 11.94 -19.59 8.62
N LEU A 12 12.84 -18.62 8.83
CA LEU A 12 12.49 -17.37 9.50
C LEU A 12 11.43 -16.57 8.73
N VAL A 13 11.56 -16.49 7.40
CA VAL A 13 10.59 -15.75 6.57
C VAL A 13 9.23 -16.45 6.56
N ALA A 14 9.20 -17.78 6.40
CA ALA A 14 7.95 -18.54 6.37
C ALA A 14 7.18 -18.48 7.70
N ASP A 15 7.90 -18.58 8.82
CA ASP A 15 7.35 -18.52 10.17
C ASP A 15 6.74 -17.15 10.49
N HIS A 16 7.39 -16.07 10.03
CA HIS A 16 6.93 -14.70 10.27
C HIS A 16 5.97 -14.17 9.18
N ALA A 17 5.68 -14.94 8.12
CA ALA A 17 4.86 -14.48 7.00
C ALA A 17 3.44 -14.13 7.46
N PHE A 18 2.77 -15.04 8.15
CA PHE A 18 1.40 -14.87 8.64
C PHE A 18 1.22 -15.43 10.04
N THR A 19 0.62 -14.62 10.90
CA THR A 19 0.03 -15.05 12.17
C THR A 19 -1.46 -15.32 11.89
N PRO A 20 -1.95 -16.56 12.06
CA PRO A 20 -3.36 -16.87 11.86
C PRO A 20 -4.25 -16.03 12.79
N GLY A 21 -5.33 -15.50 12.24
CA GLY A 21 -6.26 -14.63 12.98
C GLY A 21 -7.57 -14.47 12.23
N VAL A 22 -8.68 -14.49 12.97
CA VAL A 22 -10.00 -14.18 12.41
C VAL A 22 -10.09 -12.67 12.19
N PRO A 23 -10.55 -12.19 11.02
CA PRO A 23 -10.66 -10.75 10.76
C PRO A 23 -11.48 -9.97 11.80
N GLY A 24 -10.97 -8.80 12.16
CA GLY A 24 -11.53 -7.88 13.15
C GLY A 24 -10.62 -6.72 13.53
N PHE A 25 -9.29 -6.84 13.33
CA PHE A 25 -8.34 -5.75 13.54
C PHE A 25 -7.83 -5.14 12.23
N VAL A 26 -7.74 -3.80 12.24
CA VAL A 26 -7.29 -3.00 11.09
C VAL A 26 -6.17 -2.06 11.53
N GLY A 27 -5.08 -2.06 10.78
CA GLY A 27 -4.00 -1.09 10.87
C GLY A 27 -3.96 -0.19 9.64
N LEU A 28 -3.52 1.06 9.83
CA LEU A 28 -3.35 2.02 8.75
C LEU A 28 -1.99 2.71 8.88
N ALA A 29 -1.29 2.86 7.77
CA ALA A 29 -0.18 3.80 7.66
C ALA A 29 -0.38 4.72 6.47
N VAL A 30 -0.11 6.01 6.67
CA VAL A 30 -0.27 7.05 5.66
C VAL A 30 1.06 7.76 5.49
N ASP A 31 1.59 7.72 4.27
CA ASP A 31 2.78 8.47 3.91
C ASP A 31 2.41 9.95 3.69
N LEU A 32 3.26 10.86 4.16
CA LEU A 32 3.21 12.30 3.93
C LEU A 32 4.38 12.67 3.02
N LEU A 33 4.11 12.99 1.74
CA LEU A 33 5.14 13.43 0.80
C LEU A 33 5.47 14.89 1.05
N LEU A 34 6.76 15.20 1.20
CA LEU A 34 7.26 16.54 1.46
C LEU A 34 7.73 17.20 0.14
N ASP A 35 7.46 18.49 -0.01
CA ASP A 35 7.79 19.30 -1.21
C ASP A 35 9.30 19.49 -1.41
N GLU A 36 10.07 19.59 -0.34
CA GLU A 36 11.53 19.67 -0.38
C GLU A 36 12.21 18.38 0.12
N PRO A 37 13.38 17.99 -0.43
CA PRO A 37 14.21 16.94 0.13
C PRO A 37 14.84 17.38 1.44
N GLY A 38 14.50 16.66 2.51
CA GLY A 38 15.21 16.75 3.77
C GLY A 38 14.39 17.46 4.83
N LEU A 39 13.78 16.66 5.70
CA LEU A 39 13.53 17.11 7.05
C LEU A 39 14.87 17.54 7.69
N PRO A 40 14.89 18.56 8.56
CA PRO A 40 16.10 18.96 9.27
C PRO A 40 16.76 17.75 9.94
N GLY A 41 18.10 17.70 9.99
CA GLY A 41 18.82 16.53 10.51
C GLY A 41 18.41 16.11 11.93
N SER A 42 18.06 17.08 12.78
CA SER A 42 17.47 16.85 14.11
C SER A 42 16.12 16.13 14.05
N LEU A 43 15.27 16.49 13.08
CA LEU A 43 13.98 15.87 12.85
C LEU A 43 14.13 14.47 12.23
N VAL A 44 15.04 14.29 11.27
CA VAL A 44 15.32 12.97 10.67
C VAL A 44 15.82 11.98 11.71
N GLY A 45 16.71 12.42 12.61
CA GLY A 45 17.19 11.61 13.73
C GLY A 45 16.04 11.16 14.63
N SER A 46 15.21 12.11 15.08
CA SER A 46 14.04 11.81 15.90
C SER A 46 13.04 10.87 15.20
N LEU A 47 12.77 11.08 13.91
CA LEU A 47 11.82 10.23 13.17
C LEU A 47 12.31 8.80 12.93
N ARG A 48 13.63 8.55 12.99
CA ARG A 48 14.16 7.18 13.02
C ARG A 48 13.84 6.48 14.32
N GLU A 49 13.70 7.21 15.41
CA GLU A 49 13.30 6.68 16.73
C GLU A 49 11.78 6.42 16.83
N ARG A 50 11.02 6.79 15.80
CA ARG A 50 9.55 6.61 15.70
C ARG A 50 8.81 7.15 16.93
N PRO A 51 8.87 8.46 17.21
CA PRO A 51 8.21 9.05 18.37
C PRO A 51 6.72 8.73 18.43
N PRO A 52 6.17 8.51 19.64
CA PRO A 52 4.76 8.24 19.81
C PRO A 52 3.91 9.46 19.45
N LEU A 53 2.76 9.19 18.83
CA LEU A 53 1.64 10.12 18.68
C LEU A 53 0.60 9.83 19.77
N ARG A 54 -0.64 10.30 19.60
CA ARG A 54 -1.71 10.01 20.57
C ARG A 54 -2.00 8.51 20.64
N HIS A 55 -2.01 7.83 19.49
CA HIS A 55 -2.25 6.37 19.44
C HIS A 55 -1.13 5.61 18.75
N GLY A 56 -0.58 6.18 17.69
CA GLY A 56 0.36 5.54 16.80
C GLY A 56 1.77 6.08 16.94
N LEU A 57 2.48 6.04 15.82
CA LEU A 57 3.88 6.46 15.71
C LEU A 57 4.05 7.36 14.50
N LEU A 58 4.92 8.35 14.65
CA LEU A 58 5.42 9.16 13.55
C LEU A 58 6.83 8.67 13.19
N GLY A 59 7.03 8.25 11.95
CA GLY A 59 8.35 7.84 11.45
C GLY A 59 8.73 8.54 10.16
N ALA A 60 9.89 8.17 9.61
CA ALA A 60 10.31 8.55 8.27
C ALA A 60 10.72 7.32 7.47
N ARG A 61 10.27 7.26 6.22
CA ARG A 61 10.66 6.22 5.25
C ARG A 61 11.85 6.65 4.41
N SER A 62 11.92 7.94 4.14
CA SER A 62 13.01 8.60 3.41
C SER A 62 13.08 10.07 3.86
N PRO A 63 14.11 10.82 3.45
CA PRO A 63 14.19 12.25 3.76
C PRO A 63 12.99 13.10 3.28
N ARG A 64 12.17 12.57 2.36
CA ARG A 64 10.98 13.26 1.80
C ARG A 64 9.65 12.65 2.25
N ILE A 65 9.67 11.63 3.09
CA ILE A 65 8.47 10.87 3.41
C ILE A 65 8.41 10.62 4.90
N ALA A 66 7.58 11.41 5.58
CA ALA A 66 7.12 11.09 6.92
C ALA A 66 5.99 10.04 6.82
N VAL A 67 5.84 9.22 7.85
CA VAL A 67 4.84 8.16 7.90
C VAL A 67 4.13 8.25 9.23
N VAL A 68 2.80 8.41 9.20
CA VAL A 68 1.95 8.24 10.37
C VAL A 68 1.40 6.83 10.34
N SER A 69 1.74 6.02 11.33
CA SER A 69 1.26 4.63 11.45
C SER A 69 0.43 4.46 12.72
N GLY A 70 -0.83 4.07 12.58
CA GLY A 70 -1.72 3.77 13.70
C GLY A 70 -1.51 2.36 14.26
N PRO A 71 -1.96 2.11 15.50
CA PRO A 71 -1.92 0.78 16.10
C PRO A 71 -3.00 -0.13 15.46
N PRO A 72 -2.87 -1.47 15.60
CA PRO A 72 -3.99 -2.37 15.33
C PRO A 72 -5.23 -1.93 16.10
N SER A 73 -6.33 -1.75 15.37
CA SER A 73 -7.57 -1.17 15.90
C SER A 73 -8.75 -2.10 15.66
N PRO A 74 -9.63 -2.34 16.66
CA PRO A 74 -10.77 -3.22 16.50
C PRO A 74 -11.82 -2.54 15.60
N GLY A 75 -11.84 -2.94 14.33
CA GLY A 75 -12.75 -2.43 13.31
C GLY A 75 -12.38 -1.06 12.69
N ILE A 76 -13.10 -0.75 11.63
CA ILE A 76 -12.85 0.38 10.72
C ILE A 76 -13.00 1.73 11.45
N ASP A 77 -14.09 1.93 12.20
CA ASP A 77 -14.37 3.23 12.83
C ASP A 77 -13.35 3.58 13.92
N VAL A 78 -12.89 2.60 14.70
CA VAL A 78 -11.84 2.83 15.71
C VAL A 78 -10.52 3.18 15.04
N CYS A 79 -10.16 2.47 13.96
CA CYS A 79 -8.97 2.78 13.17
C CYS A 79 -9.04 4.21 12.59
N ALA A 80 -10.17 4.56 11.98
CA ALA A 80 -10.41 5.89 11.42
C ALA A 80 -10.36 6.99 12.50
N GLY A 81 -11.00 6.79 13.65
CA GLY A 81 -10.99 7.76 14.74
C GLY A 81 -9.58 8.05 15.26
N ARG A 82 -8.78 7.00 15.50
CA ARG A 82 -7.38 7.14 15.95
C ARG A 82 -6.52 7.88 14.93
N MET A 83 -6.65 7.52 13.65
CA MET A 83 -5.88 8.14 12.58
C MET A 83 -6.30 9.59 12.32
N ALA A 84 -7.58 9.93 12.49
CA ALA A 84 -8.07 11.30 12.35
C ALA A 84 -7.47 12.25 13.39
N GLU A 85 -7.09 11.74 14.56
CA GLU A 85 -6.42 12.52 15.61
C GLU A 85 -4.89 12.57 15.43
N ASP A 86 -4.27 11.46 14.99
CA ASP A 86 -2.82 11.38 14.81
C ASP A 86 -2.32 12.10 13.54
N LEU A 87 -3.05 12.05 12.42
CA LEU A 87 -2.60 12.61 11.14
C LEU A 87 -2.36 14.12 11.14
N PRO A 88 -3.17 14.95 11.83
CA PRO A 88 -2.91 16.39 11.93
C PRO A 88 -1.72 16.75 12.83
N MET A 89 -1.36 15.91 13.82
CA MET A 89 -0.33 16.21 14.82
C MET A 89 1.05 16.61 14.25
N PRO A 90 1.62 15.92 13.24
CA PRO A 90 2.91 16.30 12.69
C PRO A 90 2.88 17.55 11.81
N LEU A 91 1.71 18.01 11.35
CA LEU A 91 1.63 19.08 10.34
C LEU A 91 2.19 20.42 10.85
N PRO A 92 1.88 20.90 12.07
CA PRO A 92 2.48 22.13 12.59
C PRO A 92 4.00 22.05 12.75
N LEU A 93 4.52 20.88 13.12
CA LEU A 93 5.97 20.64 13.26
C LEU A 93 6.68 20.69 11.90
N ILE A 94 6.08 20.07 10.88
CA ILE A 94 6.60 20.09 9.50
C ILE A 94 6.55 21.52 8.94
N ALA A 95 5.40 22.21 9.11
CA ALA A 95 5.21 23.58 8.65
C ALA A 95 6.14 24.58 9.37
N GLY A 96 6.44 24.35 10.66
CA GLY A 96 7.39 25.16 11.43
C GLY A 96 8.82 25.16 10.87
N HIS A 97 9.15 24.20 10.00
CA HIS A 97 10.42 24.14 9.27
C HIS A 97 10.31 24.66 7.82
N GLY A 98 9.19 25.28 7.46
CA GLY A 98 8.95 25.79 6.10
C GLY A 98 8.71 24.70 5.05
N ILE A 99 8.36 23.48 5.47
CA ILE A 99 8.14 22.33 4.60
C ILE A 99 6.63 22.13 4.40
N THR A 100 6.21 21.84 3.17
CA THR A 100 4.81 21.56 2.84
C THR A 100 4.59 20.07 2.60
N VAL A 101 3.44 19.55 3.04
CA VAL A 101 2.99 18.21 2.66
C VAL A 101 2.18 18.29 1.37
N LEU A 102 2.63 17.59 0.34
CA LEU A 102 1.96 17.51 -0.94
C LEU A 102 0.66 16.70 -0.85
N SER A 103 -0.33 17.10 -1.63
CA SER A 103 -1.63 16.41 -1.73
C SER A 103 -1.55 15.22 -2.69
N GLU A 104 -0.67 15.31 -3.68
CA GLU A 104 -0.38 14.28 -4.67
C GLU A 104 0.61 13.23 -4.12
N ALA A 105 0.53 12.03 -4.68
CA ALA A 105 1.35 10.90 -4.26
C ALA A 105 2.74 10.85 -4.90
N ALA A 106 3.06 11.71 -5.87
CA ALA A 106 4.39 11.87 -6.45
C ALA A 106 4.54 13.28 -7.06
N ASP A 107 5.78 13.73 -7.24
CA ASP A 107 6.06 15.07 -7.79
C ASP A 107 7.17 15.08 -8.87
N ALA A 108 8.42 14.80 -8.52
CA ALA A 108 9.53 15.15 -9.43
C ALA A 108 10.05 14.00 -10.32
N VAL A 109 9.56 12.78 -10.15
CA VAL A 109 10.21 11.56 -10.70
C VAL A 109 9.62 11.15 -12.05
N ASP A 110 10.49 10.78 -12.98
CA ASP A 110 10.09 10.18 -14.26
C ASP A 110 10.22 8.64 -14.22
N PRO A 111 9.11 7.89 -14.34
CA PRO A 111 9.13 6.42 -14.38
C PRO A 111 9.93 5.79 -15.52
N ALA A 112 10.27 6.56 -16.56
CA ALA A 112 11.09 6.09 -17.68
C ALA A 112 12.61 6.12 -17.38
N THR A 113 13.04 6.92 -16.40
CA THR A 113 14.47 7.12 -16.08
C THR A 113 14.82 6.75 -14.63
N ALA A 114 13.83 6.37 -13.83
CA ALA A 114 14.01 6.01 -12.42
C ALA A 114 14.70 4.65 -12.21
N GLY A 115 15.69 4.63 -11.30
CA GLY A 115 16.28 3.40 -10.75
C GLY A 115 15.52 2.89 -9.51
N GLY A 116 15.90 1.71 -8.99
CA GLY A 116 15.19 1.02 -7.90
C GLY A 116 14.94 1.85 -6.62
N ASP A 117 15.94 2.61 -6.17
CA ASP A 117 15.85 3.41 -4.93
C ASP A 117 14.91 4.63 -5.05
N THR A 118 14.50 4.97 -6.27
CA THR A 118 13.66 6.16 -6.55
C THR A 118 12.23 5.99 -6.03
N PHE A 119 11.69 4.75 -6.06
CA PHE A 119 10.39 4.45 -5.45
C PHE A 119 10.40 4.74 -3.94
N ALA A 120 11.53 4.45 -3.29
CA ALA A 120 11.67 4.58 -1.85
C ALA A 120 11.62 6.04 -1.37
N THR A 121 11.98 6.98 -2.23
CA THR A 121 12.30 8.36 -1.83
C THR A 121 11.31 9.40 -2.31
N ALA A 122 10.41 9.08 -3.25
CA ALA A 122 9.66 10.11 -3.97
C ALA A 122 8.17 9.84 -4.19
N THR A 123 7.61 8.84 -3.51
CA THR A 123 6.18 8.51 -3.64
C THR A 123 5.51 8.31 -2.30
N ALA A 124 4.26 8.74 -2.13
CA ALA A 124 3.47 8.52 -0.92
C ALA A 124 2.24 7.66 -1.21
N GLY A 125 1.98 6.69 -0.35
CA GLY A 125 0.78 5.87 -0.42
C GLY A 125 0.05 5.74 0.90
N ILE A 126 -0.96 4.88 0.87
CA ILE A 126 -1.70 4.41 2.03
C ILE A 126 -1.54 2.91 2.10
N ARG A 127 -1.20 2.42 3.30
CA ARG A 127 -1.09 1.00 3.59
C ARG A 127 -2.15 0.58 4.57
N VAL A 128 -2.88 -0.48 4.22
CA VAL A 128 -3.88 -1.11 5.09
C VAL A 128 -3.34 -2.47 5.51
N ALA A 129 -3.31 -2.71 6.82
CA ALA A 129 -2.88 -3.95 7.44
C ALA A 129 -4.10 -4.66 8.04
N LEU A 130 -4.33 -5.90 7.64
CA LEU A 130 -5.47 -6.72 8.06
C LEU A 130 -4.97 -8.06 8.58
N GLU A 131 -5.73 -8.70 9.45
CA GLU A 131 -5.42 -10.08 9.84
C GLU A 131 -5.32 -11.00 8.62
N ALA A 132 -4.40 -11.95 8.68
CA ALA A 132 -4.07 -12.79 7.54
C ALA A 132 -5.21 -13.74 7.14
N GLY A 133 -6.08 -14.08 8.10
CA GLY A 133 -7.04 -15.18 7.98
C GLY A 133 -6.64 -16.37 8.84
N VAL A 134 -7.50 -17.37 8.85
CA VAL A 134 -7.27 -18.65 9.53
C VAL A 134 -6.79 -19.71 8.54
N GLU A 135 -6.15 -20.76 9.04
CA GLU A 135 -5.81 -21.91 8.21
C GLU A 135 -7.09 -22.64 7.75
N GLY A 136 -7.08 -23.19 6.53
CA GLY A 136 -8.20 -23.90 5.92
C GLY A 136 -8.96 -23.12 4.83
N ASP A 137 -9.93 -23.78 4.19
CA ASP A 137 -10.64 -23.30 2.99
C ASP A 137 -11.94 -22.53 3.30
N GLY A 138 -12.12 -22.11 4.56
CA GLY A 138 -13.30 -21.37 4.99
C GLY A 138 -13.36 -19.95 4.40
N PRO A 139 -14.44 -19.18 4.70
CA PRO A 139 -14.61 -17.83 4.20
C PRO A 139 -13.46 -16.87 4.59
N TYR A 140 -12.81 -17.14 5.73
CA TYR A 140 -11.64 -16.40 6.24
C TYR A 140 -10.32 -17.13 6.00
N GLY A 141 -10.28 -18.11 5.09
CA GLY A 141 -9.10 -18.89 4.78
C GLY A 141 -7.93 -18.01 4.31
N LEU A 142 -6.74 -18.22 4.87
CA LEU A 142 -5.52 -17.48 4.56
C LEU A 142 -5.25 -17.43 3.05
N ARG A 143 -5.30 -18.59 2.38
CA ARG A 143 -5.08 -18.69 0.94
C ARG A 143 -6.07 -17.84 0.15
N ARG A 144 -7.36 -17.94 0.49
CA ARG A 144 -8.42 -17.18 -0.17
C ARG A 144 -8.19 -15.68 -0.05
N ARG A 145 -7.88 -15.20 1.16
CA ARG A 145 -7.61 -13.78 1.43
C ARG A 145 -6.36 -13.29 0.71
N TRP A 146 -5.30 -14.11 0.66
CA TRP A 146 -4.08 -13.83 -0.09
C TRP A 146 -4.35 -13.68 -1.59
N ASP A 147 -5.06 -14.64 -2.19
CA ASP A 147 -5.39 -14.64 -3.62
C ASP A 147 -6.29 -13.43 -3.96
N LEU A 148 -7.30 -13.15 -3.13
CA LEU A 148 -8.19 -12.00 -3.30
C LEU A 148 -7.43 -10.66 -3.18
N ALA A 149 -6.51 -10.52 -2.24
CA ALA A 149 -5.71 -9.30 -2.11
C ALA A 149 -4.89 -9.02 -3.38
N HIS A 150 -4.32 -10.06 -4.00
CA HIS A 150 -3.60 -9.92 -5.27
C HIS A 150 -4.53 -9.58 -6.44
N ALA A 151 -5.73 -10.17 -6.48
CA ALA A 151 -6.73 -9.87 -7.51
C ALA A 151 -7.27 -8.43 -7.41
N LEU A 152 -7.46 -7.93 -6.18
CA LEU A 152 -7.92 -6.58 -5.90
C LEU A 152 -6.85 -5.51 -6.11
N ALA A 153 -5.57 -5.85 -5.94
CA ALA A 153 -4.46 -4.90 -5.96
C ALA A 153 -4.47 -3.92 -7.17
N PRO A 154 -4.59 -4.36 -8.43
CA PRO A 154 -4.67 -3.44 -9.57
C PRO A 154 -5.95 -2.59 -9.59
N VAL A 155 -7.09 -3.14 -9.18
CA VAL A 155 -8.38 -2.42 -9.14
C VAL A 155 -8.33 -1.28 -8.12
N LEU A 156 -7.83 -1.57 -6.92
CA LEU A 156 -7.67 -0.59 -5.85
C LEU A 156 -6.63 0.49 -6.23
N ALA A 157 -5.51 0.09 -6.82
CA ALA A 157 -4.50 1.01 -7.31
C ALA A 157 -5.05 1.97 -8.39
N ALA A 158 -5.88 1.46 -9.31
CA ALA A 158 -6.54 2.25 -10.32
C ALA A 158 -7.57 3.23 -9.71
N ALA A 159 -8.45 2.73 -8.83
CA ALA A 159 -9.49 3.54 -8.21
C ALA A 159 -8.93 4.69 -7.37
N PHE A 160 -7.80 4.46 -6.69
CA PHE A 160 -7.17 5.43 -5.82
C PHE A 160 -5.99 6.18 -6.48
N ALA A 161 -5.78 6.10 -7.79
CA ALA A 161 -4.69 6.80 -8.46
C ALA A 161 -4.75 8.33 -8.22
N ASN A 162 -3.63 8.92 -7.76
CA ASN A 162 -3.53 10.33 -7.40
C ASN A 162 -2.09 10.89 -7.54
N ALA A 163 -1.37 10.45 -8.57
CA ALA A 163 -0.02 10.93 -8.88
C ALA A 163 0.19 11.24 -10.38
N PRO A 164 -0.62 12.12 -11.00
CA PRO A 164 -0.54 12.31 -12.44
C PRO A 164 0.50 13.32 -12.90
N LEU A 165 1.05 14.14 -12.00
CA LEU A 165 1.94 15.23 -12.36
C LEU A 165 3.41 14.84 -12.18
N ARG A 166 4.25 15.42 -13.04
CA ARG A 166 5.69 15.49 -12.92
C ARG A 166 6.13 16.95 -12.99
N ARG A 167 6.67 17.51 -11.89
CA ARG A 167 7.07 18.93 -11.78
C ARG A 167 5.94 19.86 -12.24
N GLY A 168 4.73 19.62 -11.75
CA GLY A 168 3.53 20.38 -12.08
C GLY A 168 2.94 20.16 -13.49
N ARG A 169 3.51 19.29 -14.33
CA ARG A 169 3.00 18.98 -15.68
C ARG A 169 2.48 17.56 -15.79
N PRO A 170 1.48 17.26 -16.63
CA PRO A 170 1.02 15.89 -16.86
C PRO A 170 2.17 14.94 -17.23
N SER A 171 2.28 13.83 -16.50
CA SER A 171 3.37 12.86 -16.64
C SER A 171 3.12 11.81 -17.74
N GLY A 172 1.87 11.69 -18.21
CA GLY A 172 1.39 10.58 -19.03
C GLY A 172 0.91 9.36 -18.24
N TRP A 173 0.98 9.42 -16.90
CA TRP A 173 0.47 8.41 -15.98
C TRP A 173 -0.61 9.02 -15.09
N ARG A 174 -1.58 8.23 -14.63
CA ARG A 174 -2.49 8.64 -13.54
C ARG A 174 -1.89 8.38 -12.17
N SER A 175 -1.06 7.34 -12.08
CA SER A 175 -0.23 7.08 -10.91
C SER A 175 1.23 6.87 -11.29
N THR A 176 2.02 7.94 -11.17
CA THR A 176 3.49 7.88 -11.25
C THR A 176 4.04 6.92 -10.19
N ARG A 177 3.41 6.85 -9.00
CA ARG A 177 3.77 5.89 -7.95
C ARG A 177 3.66 4.45 -8.43
N GLN A 178 2.52 4.07 -9.01
CA GLN A 178 2.34 2.72 -9.52
C GLN A 178 3.17 2.47 -10.78
N ALA A 179 3.39 3.49 -11.60
CA ALA A 179 4.31 3.38 -12.73
C ALA A 179 5.71 2.97 -12.24
N LEU A 180 6.25 3.62 -11.21
CA LEU A 180 7.56 3.26 -10.62
C LEU A 180 7.60 1.84 -10.04
N ARG A 181 6.45 1.32 -9.61
CA ARG A 181 6.31 0.00 -8.96
C ARG A 181 5.90 -1.13 -9.92
N ARG A 182 5.56 -0.83 -11.18
CA ARG A 182 4.93 -1.77 -12.11
C ARG A 182 5.73 -3.04 -12.40
N ASN A 183 7.06 -2.98 -12.19
CA ASN A 183 7.99 -4.09 -12.38
C ASN A 183 8.48 -4.70 -11.06
N LEU A 184 7.96 -4.25 -9.91
CA LEU A 184 8.29 -4.89 -8.64
C LEU A 184 7.78 -6.33 -8.68
N PRO A 185 8.60 -7.29 -8.23
CA PRO A 185 8.14 -8.66 -8.15
C PRO A 185 6.98 -8.72 -7.14
N SER A 186 5.97 -9.50 -7.48
CA SER A 186 4.86 -9.83 -6.59
C SER A 186 4.85 -11.33 -6.40
N ALA A 187 4.58 -11.78 -5.18
CA ALA A 187 4.37 -13.20 -4.94
C ALA A 187 3.13 -13.63 -5.74
N PRO A 188 3.20 -14.75 -6.48
CA PRO A 188 2.04 -15.21 -7.22
C PRO A 188 0.95 -15.69 -6.26
N PRO A 189 -0.34 -15.55 -6.63
CA PRO A 189 -1.40 -16.33 -5.99
C PRO A 189 -1.15 -17.82 -6.23
N GLY A 190 -1.58 -18.68 -5.32
CA GLY A 190 -1.20 -20.10 -5.40
C GLY A 190 -1.55 -20.95 -4.19
N PRO A 191 -1.15 -22.23 -4.19
CA PRO A 191 -1.54 -23.17 -3.15
C PRO A 191 -0.88 -22.89 -1.80
N ASP A 192 0.29 -22.26 -1.77
CA ASP A 192 1.05 -21.97 -0.55
C ASP A 192 1.50 -20.49 -0.51
N PRO A 193 0.72 -19.62 0.16
CA PRO A 193 1.08 -18.22 0.35
C PRO A 193 2.41 -18.01 1.08
N ARG A 194 2.79 -18.89 2.03
CA ARG A 194 4.03 -18.76 2.81
C ARG A 194 5.24 -19.05 1.93
N ALA A 195 5.17 -20.12 1.13
CA ALA A 195 6.23 -20.43 0.16
C ALA A 195 6.36 -19.34 -0.90
N ALA A 196 5.24 -18.84 -1.44
CA ALA A 196 5.23 -17.77 -2.43
C ALA A 196 5.86 -16.47 -1.89
N TRP A 197 5.51 -16.08 -0.66
CA TRP A 197 6.13 -14.94 0.02
C TRP A 197 7.62 -15.16 0.29
N THR A 198 8.00 -16.35 0.77
CA THR A 198 9.39 -16.69 1.07
C THR A 198 10.27 -16.65 -0.16
N ALA A 199 9.81 -17.21 -1.28
CA ALA A 199 10.49 -17.13 -2.57
C ALA A 199 10.67 -15.67 -3.00
N LEU A 200 9.61 -14.86 -2.94
CA LEU A 200 9.69 -13.44 -3.27
C LEU A 200 10.76 -12.70 -2.44
N VAL A 201 10.77 -12.91 -1.12
CA VAL A 201 11.72 -12.25 -0.22
C VAL A 201 13.16 -12.64 -0.54
N LEU A 202 13.40 -13.94 -0.78
CA LEU A 202 14.75 -14.45 -1.06
C LEU A 202 15.26 -14.02 -2.43
N ASP A 203 14.38 -13.97 -3.43
CA ASP A 203 14.75 -13.64 -4.80
C ASP A 203 14.72 -12.12 -5.08
N ALA A 204 14.23 -11.31 -4.14
CA ALA A 204 14.32 -9.86 -4.21
C ALA A 204 15.77 -9.37 -4.01
N PRO A 205 16.20 -8.33 -4.75
CA PRO A 205 17.51 -7.69 -4.56
C PRO A 205 17.58 -6.99 -3.20
N VAL A 206 18.72 -7.11 -2.53
CA VAL A 206 19.00 -6.42 -1.27
C VAL A 206 19.67 -5.08 -1.58
N ALA A 207 19.11 -3.99 -1.05
CA ALA A 207 19.59 -2.63 -1.30
C ALA A 207 21.09 -2.47 -0.99
N GLY A 208 21.82 -1.80 -1.88
CA GLY A 208 23.26 -1.55 -1.74
C GLY A 208 24.19 -2.75 -1.92
N THR A 209 23.68 -3.97 -2.10
CA THR A 209 24.52 -5.18 -2.25
C THR A 209 24.72 -5.63 -3.70
N GLY A 210 23.79 -5.28 -4.59
CA GLY A 210 23.75 -5.79 -5.96
C GLY A 210 23.42 -7.29 -6.08
N ARG A 211 22.99 -7.96 -5.01
CA ARG A 211 22.68 -9.39 -4.95
C ARG A 211 21.26 -9.62 -4.43
N THR A 212 20.67 -10.77 -4.75
CA THR A 212 19.45 -11.22 -4.06
C THR A 212 19.77 -11.72 -2.66
N LEU A 213 18.79 -11.74 -1.75
CA LEU A 213 18.99 -12.30 -0.41
C LEU A 213 19.38 -13.78 -0.46
N ARG A 214 18.85 -14.54 -1.44
CA ARG A 214 19.23 -15.92 -1.70
C ARG A 214 20.71 -16.04 -2.06
N ALA A 215 21.18 -15.22 -3.00
CA ALA A 215 22.58 -15.21 -3.39
C ALA A 215 23.50 -14.78 -2.23
N TRP A 216 23.06 -13.81 -1.42
CA TRP A 216 23.83 -13.34 -0.27
C TRP A 216 23.91 -14.39 0.85
N SER A 217 22.81 -15.09 1.16
CA SER A 217 22.78 -16.15 2.19
C SER A 217 23.60 -17.40 1.83
N ARG A 218 23.91 -17.59 0.53
CA ARG A 218 24.82 -18.63 0.03
C ARG A 218 26.30 -18.24 0.06
N SER A 219 26.65 -17.03 0.48
CA SER A 219 28.05 -16.58 0.56
C SER A 219 28.85 -17.30 1.67
N GLY A 220 30.15 -16.99 1.77
CA GLY A 220 31.05 -17.60 2.75
C GLY A 220 30.79 -17.14 4.20
N PRO A 221 31.25 -17.88 5.22
CA PRO A 221 30.96 -17.63 6.65
C PRO A 221 31.27 -16.24 7.24
N GLY A 222 31.93 -15.34 6.51
CA GLY A 222 32.15 -13.94 6.92
C GLY A 222 31.41 -12.88 6.10
N ASP A 223 30.75 -13.29 5.00
CA ASP A 223 30.02 -12.41 4.07
C ASP A 223 28.51 -12.72 4.08
N ARG A 224 28.03 -13.59 4.97
CA ARG A 224 26.60 -13.93 5.04
C ARG A 224 25.79 -12.81 5.70
N PRO A 225 24.52 -12.62 5.30
CA PRO A 225 23.63 -11.69 5.97
C PRO A 225 23.45 -12.09 7.43
N THR A 226 23.12 -11.12 8.27
CA THR A 226 22.66 -11.35 9.63
C THR A 226 21.13 -11.34 9.69
N VAL A 227 20.56 -11.74 10.83
CA VAL A 227 19.12 -11.55 11.08
C VAL A 227 18.72 -10.07 10.96
N ALA A 228 19.57 -9.14 11.40
CA ALA A 228 19.31 -7.71 11.29
C ALA A 228 19.24 -7.24 9.82
N ASP A 229 20.04 -7.85 8.94
CA ASP A 229 19.98 -7.58 7.50
C ASP A 229 18.69 -8.14 6.88
N LEU A 230 18.26 -9.34 7.29
CA LEU A 230 16.94 -9.87 6.91
C LEU A 230 15.80 -8.96 7.36
N THR A 231 15.81 -8.49 8.62
CA THR A 231 14.78 -7.57 9.15
C THR A 231 14.74 -6.27 8.36
N ARG A 232 15.91 -5.73 7.98
CA ARG A 232 16.02 -4.52 7.15
C ARG A 232 15.46 -4.78 5.75
N HIS A 233 15.91 -5.86 5.09
CA HIS A 233 15.46 -6.27 3.76
C HIS A 233 13.94 -6.45 3.71
N LEU A 234 13.37 -7.11 4.72
CA LEU A 234 11.93 -7.24 4.86
C LEU A 234 11.27 -5.86 4.91
N THR A 235 11.75 -4.91 5.70
CA THR A 235 11.15 -3.57 5.81
C THR A 235 11.24 -2.76 4.50
N GLU A 236 12.31 -2.95 3.72
CA GLU A 236 12.56 -2.24 2.45
C GLU A 236 11.76 -2.84 1.28
N LEU A 237 11.51 -4.15 1.30
CA LEU A 237 10.72 -4.83 0.28
C LEU A 237 9.25 -4.40 0.36
N ARG A 238 8.76 -3.71 -0.67
CA ARG A 238 7.40 -3.11 -0.66
C ARG A 238 6.59 -3.52 -1.90
N PRO A 239 6.28 -4.82 -2.06
CA PRO A 239 5.36 -5.26 -3.09
C PRO A 239 3.95 -4.71 -2.83
N PRO A 240 3.05 -4.73 -3.83
CA PRO A 240 1.65 -4.32 -3.66
C PRO A 240 0.92 -5.04 -2.53
N VAL A 241 1.23 -6.31 -2.31
CA VAL A 241 0.69 -7.16 -1.25
C VAL A 241 1.85 -7.84 -0.53
N ALA A 242 1.85 -7.82 0.80
CA ALA A 242 2.93 -8.36 1.61
C ALA A 242 2.43 -9.20 2.79
N ALA A 243 3.26 -10.14 3.22
CA ALA A 243 3.06 -10.96 4.41
C ALA A 243 4.02 -10.49 5.53
N ARG A 244 3.47 -9.95 6.62
CA ARG A 244 4.22 -9.26 7.70
C ARG A 244 3.82 -9.74 9.10
N GLY A 245 3.43 -10.99 9.20
CA GLY A 245 2.62 -11.53 10.30
C GLY A 245 1.13 -11.21 10.14
N HIS A 246 0.80 -10.32 9.22
CA HIS A 246 -0.53 -9.90 8.81
C HIS A 246 -0.53 -9.71 7.28
N LEU A 247 -1.70 -9.52 6.69
CA LEU A 247 -1.86 -9.19 5.29
C LEU A 247 -1.77 -7.67 5.12
N GLU A 248 -0.78 -7.19 4.37
CA GLU A 248 -0.58 -5.76 4.10
C GLU A 248 -0.86 -5.44 2.62
N LEU A 249 -1.69 -4.45 2.34
CA LEU A 249 -1.93 -3.90 1.01
C LEU A 249 -1.35 -2.48 0.91
N ASP A 250 -0.50 -2.25 -0.10
CA ASP A 250 0.23 -1.00 -0.34
C ASP A 250 -0.04 -0.42 -1.73
N VAL A 251 -1.31 -0.40 -2.12
CA VAL A 251 -1.77 -0.15 -3.50
C VAL A 251 -2.36 1.23 -3.71
N ALA A 252 -2.91 1.86 -2.68
CA ALA A 252 -3.51 3.19 -2.82
C ALA A 252 -2.43 4.28 -2.82
N ASP A 253 -2.53 5.21 -3.76
CA ASP A 253 -1.81 6.48 -3.68
C ASP A 253 -2.31 7.28 -2.48
N ARG A 254 -1.48 8.19 -1.96
CA ARG A 254 -1.91 9.18 -0.98
C ARG A 254 -3.14 9.93 -1.52
N GLN A 255 -4.18 10.02 -0.70
CA GLN A 255 -5.42 10.74 -1.01
C GLN A 255 -5.40 12.16 -0.41
N PRO A 256 -6.04 13.15 -1.05
CA PRO A 256 -6.09 14.52 -0.54
C PRO A 256 -6.95 14.62 0.72
N GLY A 257 -6.54 15.47 1.67
CA GLY A 257 -7.30 15.75 2.90
C GLY A 257 -7.66 14.48 3.67
N ASN A 258 -8.95 14.31 3.97
CA ASN A 258 -9.49 13.13 4.67
C ASN A 258 -9.82 11.94 3.75
N GLY A 259 -9.45 12.02 2.47
CA GLY A 259 -9.73 10.97 1.48
C GLY A 259 -9.10 9.61 1.81
N TRP A 260 -8.12 9.58 2.72
CA TRP A 260 -7.49 8.33 3.20
C TRP A 260 -8.48 7.38 3.90
N ARG A 261 -9.62 7.89 4.37
CA ARG A 261 -10.68 7.08 5.01
C ARG A 261 -11.32 6.11 4.02
N VAL A 262 -11.39 6.47 2.74
CA VAL A 262 -12.03 5.64 1.69
C VAL A 262 -11.23 4.37 1.39
N PRO A 263 -9.91 4.39 1.08
CA PRO A 263 -9.14 3.16 0.90
C PRO A 263 -9.10 2.31 2.17
N LEU A 264 -9.05 2.90 3.37
CA LEU A 264 -9.19 2.17 4.64
C LEU A 264 -10.50 1.36 4.66
N ALA A 265 -11.64 2.01 4.41
CA ALA A 265 -12.95 1.39 4.49
C ALA A 265 -13.17 0.32 3.39
N VAL A 266 -12.86 0.66 2.14
CA VAL A 266 -13.10 -0.23 0.99
C VAL A 266 -12.22 -1.47 1.06
N ILE A 267 -10.92 -1.33 1.34
CA ILE A 267 -10.00 -2.47 1.40
C ILE A 267 -10.41 -3.42 2.53
N THR A 268 -10.70 -2.87 3.71
CA THR A 268 -11.14 -3.69 4.86
C THR A 268 -12.44 -4.41 4.54
N ALA A 269 -13.45 -3.70 4.02
CA ALA A 269 -14.75 -4.30 3.71
C ALA A 269 -14.66 -5.44 2.70
N LEU A 270 -13.86 -5.27 1.64
CA LEU A 270 -13.71 -6.28 0.59
C LEU A 270 -12.99 -7.54 1.06
N LEU A 271 -12.08 -7.43 2.03
CA LEU A 271 -11.33 -8.59 2.54
C LEU A 271 -12.00 -9.25 3.74
N ASP A 272 -12.55 -8.47 4.66
CA ASP A 272 -13.02 -8.96 5.97
C ASP A 272 -14.49 -9.41 5.97
N ASP A 273 -15.31 -8.98 5.00
CA ASP A 273 -16.69 -9.47 4.85
C ASP A 273 -16.75 -10.61 3.81
N PRO A 274 -17.18 -11.83 4.20
CA PRO A 274 -17.19 -12.98 3.30
C PRO A 274 -18.02 -12.80 2.03
N GLN A 275 -19.12 -12.03 2.12
CA GLN A 275 -19.99 -11.79 0.98
C GLN A 275 -19.33 -10.81 0.01
N ALA A 276 -18.82 -9.67 0.51
CA ALA A 276 -18.11 -8.70 -0.32
C ALA A 276 -16.84 -9.32 -0.96
N ALA A 277 -16.14 -10.20 -0.24
CA ALA A 277 -15.02 -10.95 -0.77
C ALA A 277 -15.42 -11.82 -1.97
N THR A 278 -16.55 -12.54 -1.89
CA THR A 278 -17.06 -13.37 -3.00
C THR A 278 -17.46 -12.54 -4.22
N GLU A 279 -18.09 -11.39 -3.98
CA GLU A 279 -18.46 -10.43 -5.04
C GLU A 279 -17.19 -9.86 -5.71
N ALA A 280 -16.17 -9.49 -4.93
CA ALA A 280 -14.89 -9.00 -5.44
C ALA A 280 -14.08 -10.06 -6.22
N GLU A 281 -14.07 -11.32 -5.78
CA GLU A 281 -13.47 -12.43 -6.53
C GLU A 281 -14.11 -12.58 -7.92
N THR A 282 -15.43 -12.36 -7.99
CA THR A 282 -16.16 -12.40 -9.25
C THR A 282 -15.84 -11.21 -10.14
N ALA A 283 -15.84 -10.01 -9.57
CA ALA A 283 -15.55 -8.75 -10.27
C ALA A 283 -14.14 -8.71 -10.87
N THR A 284 -13.17 -9.32 -10.19
CA THR A 284 -11.75 -9.28 -10.60
C THR A 284 -11.35 -10.39 -11.56
N ARG A 285 -12.24 -11.36 -11.84
CA ARG A 285 -11.92 -12.57 -12.64
C ARG A 285 -11.40 -12.25 -14.04
N ALA A 286 -11.94 -11.22 -14.69
CA ALA A 286 -11.53 -10.82 -16.04
C ALA A 286 -10.11 -10.23 -16.12
N LEU A 287 -9.55 -9.81 -14.99
CA LEU A 287 -8.20 -9.23 -14.91
C LEU A 287 -7.11 -10.30 -14.70
N ALA A 288 -7.50 -11.53 -14.36
CA ALA A 288 -6.56 -12.60 -14.11
C ALA A 288 -5.80 -12.98 -15.38
N GLY A 289 -4.46 -12.99 -15.31
CA GLY A 289 -3.60 -13.33 -16.45
C GLY A 289 -3.48 -12.24 -17.51
N THR A 290 -4.11 -11.07 -17.30
CA THR A 290 -4.04 -9.94 -18.23
C THR A 290 -2.61 -9.42 -18.34
N PRO A 291 -1.99 -9.42 -19.55
CA PRO A 291 -0.65 -8.92 -19.74
C PRO A 291 -0.53 -7.45 -19.33
N ARG A 292 0.56 -7.11 -18.65
CA ARG A 292 0.90 -5.73 -18.27
C ARG A 292 -0.21 -5.00 -17.50
N VAL A 293 -1.00 -5.73 -16.70
CA VAL A 293 -2.09 -5.15 -15.89
C VAL A 293 -1.63 -3.97 -15.04
N TRP A 294 -0.41 -4.01 -14.48
CA TRP A 294 0.15 -2.91 -13.70
C TRP A 294 0.54 -1.68 -14.54
N GLU A 295 0.92 -1.86 -15.79
CA GLU A 295 1.16 -0.73 -16.71
C GLU A 295 -0.15 -0.02 -17.05
N ARG A 296 -1.20 -0.78 -17.39
CA ARG A 296 -2.57 -0.29 -17.61
C ARG A 296 -3.11 0.42 -16.35
N THR A 297 -2.96 -0.22 -15.19
CA THR A 297 -3.35 0.33 -13.89
C THR A 297 -2.71 1.69 -13.62
N ALA A 298 -1.39 1.80 -13.83
CA ALA A 298 -0.66 3.03 -13.57
C ALA A 298 -0.97 4.14 -14.61
N ARG A 299 -1.13 3.77 -15.88
CA ARG A 299 -1.32 4.71 -16.99
C ARG A 299 -2.77 5.17 -17.07
N ASP A 300 -3.67 4.20 -17.22
CA ASP A 300 -5.06 4.40 -17.61
C ASP A 300 -5.98 4.42 -16.39
N ALA A 301 -5.60 3.76 -15.29
CA ALA A 301 -6.41 3.65 -14.08
C ALA A 301 -7.88 3.27 -14.42
N LEU A 302 -8.88 4.06 -13.99
CA LEU A 302 -10.29 3.78 -14.27
C LEU A 302 -10.80 4.25 -15.64
N THR A 303 -9.96 4.83 -16.51
CA THR A 303 -10.35 4.95 -17.93
C THR A 303 -10.15 3.66 -18.70
N ASP A 304 -9.44 2.69 -18.12
CA ASP A 304 -9.43 1.33 -18.61
C ASP A 304 -10.79 0.66 -18.31
N PRO A 305 -11.49 0.13 -19.33
CA PRO A 305 -12.85 -0.35 -19.15
C PRO A 305 -12.95 -1.61 -18.28
N GLU A 306 -11.94 -2.48 -18.28
CA GLU A 306 -11.95 -3.71 -17.47
C GLU A 306 -11.71 -3.36 -16.00
N LEU A 307 -10.75 -2.47 -15.71
CA LEU A 307 -10.50 -1.97 -14.36
C LEU A 307 -11.70 -1.18 -13.82
N ALA A 308 -12.33 -0.35 -14.66
CA ALA A 308 -13.52 0.41 -14.31
C ALA A 308 -14.71 -0.49 -13.95
N ALA A 309 -14.96 -1.54 -14.76
CA ALA A 309 -16.03 -2.50 -14.49
C ALA A 309 -15.81 -3.21 -13.14
N ALA A 310 -14.61 -3.76 -12.93
CA ALA A 310 -14.25 -4.43 -11.68
C ALA A 310 -14.35 -3.47 -10.47
N ALA A 311 -13.89 -2.23 -10.60
CA ALA A 311 -13.97 -1.23 -9.54
C ALA A 311 -15.42 -0.91 -9.15
N ARG A 312 -16.33 -0.75 -10.12
CA ARG A 312 -17.75 -0.48 -9.82
C ARG A 312 -18.37 -1.59 -8.98
N GLU A 313 -18.18 -2.84 -9.38
CA GLU A 313 -18.70 -3.99 -8.65
C GLU A 313 -18.09 -4.08 -7.24
N CYS A 314 -16.76 -3.88 -7.12
CA CYS A 314 -16.07 -3.89 -5.83
C CYS A 314 -16.57 -2.77 -4.89
N PHE A 315 -16.79 -1.55 -5.39
CA PHE A 315 -17.25 -0.45 -4.55
C PHE A 315 -18.71 -0.62 -4.10
N VAL A 316 -19.56 -1.22 -4.94
CA VAL A 316 -20.93 -1.61 -4.54
C VAL A 316 -20.89 -2.66 -3.43
N ALA A 317 -20.08 -3.71 -3.60
CA ALA A 317 -19.89 -4.77 -2.61
C ALA A 317 -19.36 -4.21 -1.27
N ALA A 318 -18.36 -3.33 -1.35
CA ALA A 318 -17.79 -2.65 -0.19
C ALA A 318 -18.84 -1.82 0.54
N TYR A 319 -19.60 -0.98 -0.15
CA TYR A 319 -20.63 -0.14 0.47
C TYR A 319 -21.71 -0.99 1.16
N ALA A 320 -22.17 -2.06 0.53
CA ALA A 320 -23.14 -2.98 1.11
C ALA A 320 -22.59 -3.65 2.39
N SER A 321 -21.31 -4.03 2.39
CA SER A 321 -20.65 -4.56 3.58
C SER A 321 -20.52 -3.54 4.70
N LEU A 322 -20.08 -2.31 4.41
CA LEU A 322 -19.98 -1.25 5.41
C LEU A 322 -21.34 -1.00 6.11
N ALA A 323 -22.45 -1.07 5.36
CA ALA A 323 -23.79 -0.98 5.91
C ALA A 323 -24.14 -2.17 6.83
N ARG A 324 -23.83 -3.41 6.43
CA ARG A 324 -24.04 -4.61 7.26
C ARG A 324 -23.22 -4.60 8.54
N GLN A 325 -21.98 -4.13 8.47
CA GLN A 325 -21.06 -4.04 9.60
C GLN A 325 -21.41 -2.89 10.56
N GLY A 326 -22.39 -2.05 10.23
CA GLY A 326 -22.79 -0.93 11.08
C GLY A 326 -21.76 0.20 11.13
N VAL A 327 -20.91 0.32 10.10
CA VAL A 327 -19.92 1.39 10.01
C VAL A 327 -20.60 2.76 10.01
N SER A 328 -19.96 3.74 10.66
CA SER A 328 -20.47 5.10 10.83
C SER A 328 -21.03 5.68 9.53
N ARG A 329 -22.15 6.42 9.66
CA ARG A 329 -22.80 7.05 8.52
C ARG A 329 -21.86 8.00 7.77
N GLU A 330 -21.08 8.78 8.51
CA GLU A 330 -20.08 9.70 7.93
C GLU A 330 -19.11 8.97 6.98
N LEU A 331 -18.60 7.80 7.39
CA LEU A 331 -17.67 7.04 6.57
C LEU A 331 -18.36 6.38 5.37
N ARG A 332 -19.59 5.88 5.55
CA ARG A 332 -20.39 5.35 4.43
C ARG A 332 -20.70 6.44 3.40
N ASP A 333 -21.10 7.62 3.86
CA ASP A 333 -21.36 8.78 2.99
C ASP A 333 -20.08 9.17 2.23
N ALA A 334 -18.91 9.19 2.89
CA ALA A 334 -17.63 9.45 2.22
C ALA A 334 -17.28 8.41 1.13
N VAL A 335 -17.59 7.13 1.34
CA VAL A 335 -17.41 6.08 0.33
C VAL A 335 -18.41 6.23 -0.82
N ALA A 336 -19.67 6.56 -0.53
CA ALA A 336 -20.68 6.83 -1.56
C ALA A 336 -20.29 8.03 -2.44
N ASP A 337 -19.90 9.15 -1.83
CA ASP A 337 -19.45 10.35 -2.53
C ASP A 337 -18.25 10.07 -3.44
N PHE A 338 -17.26 9.29 -2.94
CA PHE A 338 -16.12 8.87 -3.75
C PHE A 338 -16.56 7.99 -4.94
N THR A 339 -17.49 7.06 -4.69
CA THR A 339 -18.02 6.14 -5.71
C THR A 339 -18.73 6.91 -6.84
N GLU A 340 -19.59 7.87 -6.49
CA GLU A 340 -20.35 8.68 -7.44
C GLU A 340 -19.48 9.66 -8.23
N ARG A 341 -18.51 10.27 -7.56
CA ARG A 341 -17.60 11.25 -8.17
C ARG A 341 -16.62 10.59 -9.14
N TYR A 342 -16.10 9.42 -8.78
CA TYR A 342 -14.99 8.78 -9.48
C TYR A 342 -15.40 7.46 -10.13
N VAL A 343 -15.69 6.44 -9.32
CA VAL A 343 -15.78 5.05 -9.77
C VAL A 343 -16.89 4.82 -10.81
N LEU A 344 -18.10 5.34 -10.57
CA LEU A 344 -19.21 5.21 -11.52
C LEU A 344 -18.92 5.92 -12.85
N ARG A 345 -18.11 6.97 -12.82
CA ARG A 345 -17.75 7.77 -13.99
C ARG A 345 -16.51 7.26 -14.73
N GLY A 346 -15.90 6.16 -14.28
CA GLY A 346 -14.62 5.68 -14.85
C GLY A 346 -13.49 6.69 -14.65
N ARG A 347 -13.54 7.42 -13.53
CA ARG A 347 -12.56 8.44 -13.13
C ARG A 347 -11.90 8.06 -11.82
N CYS A 348 -10.79 8.72 -11.52
CA CYS A 348 -10.08 8.64 -10.25
C CYS A 348 -9.62 10.06 -9.81
N PRO A 349 -9.10 10.24 -8.58
CA PRO A 349 -8.62 11.54 -8.11
C PRO A 349 -7.59 12.21 -9.02
N ALA A 350 -6.76 11.43 -9.72
CA ALA A 350 -5.81 11.94 -10.70
C ALA A 350 -6.48 12.74 -11.83
N ASP A 351 -7.69 12.38 -12.25
CA ASP A 351 -8.40 13.10 -13.32
C ASP A 351 -8.78 14.53 -12.88
N ASP A 352 -9.13 14.73 -11.61
CA ASP A 352 -9.40 16.07 -11.08
C ASP A 352 -8.13 16.93 -11.01
N VAL A 353 -6.98 16.32 -10.74
CA VAL A 353 -5.68 17.01 -10.78
C VAL A 353 -5.32 17.39 -12.22
N LEU A 354 -5.55 16.49 -13.17
CA LEU A 354 -5.32 16.73 -14.60
C LEU A 354 -6.23 17.85 -15.14
N ASP A 355 -7.51 17.84 -14.82
CA ASP A 355 -8.47 18.89 -15.22
C ASP A 355 -8.04 20.26 -14.70
N ARG A 356 -7.52 20.34 -13.45
CA ARG A 356 -6.98 21.60 -12.90
C ARG A 356 -5.68 22.03 -13.59
N ALA A 357 -4.82 21.09 -13.98
CA ALA A 357 -3.56 21.39 -14.64
C ALA A 357 -3.76 21.88 -16.09
N THR A 358 -4.77 21.36 -16.79
CA THR A 358 -5.12 21.80 -18.16
C THR A 358 -5.93 23.09 -18.19
N ALA A 359 -6.67 23.39 -17.12
CA ALA A 359 -7.42 24.65 -16.99
C ALA A 359 -6.54 25.86 -16.59
N ARG A 360 -5.29 25.64 -16.15
CA ARG A 360 -4.33 26.72 -15.89
C ARG A 360 -3.71 27.17 -17.23
N PRO A 361 -3.87 28.45 -17.63
CA PRO A 361 -3.40 28.96 -18.92
C PRO A 361 -1.88 28.95 -19.07
#